data_AF-A0AA86JH17-F1
#
_entry.id   AF-A0AA86JH17-F1
#
_cell.length_a   1.000
_cell.length_b   1.000
_cell.length_c   1.000
_cell.angle_alpha   90.00
_cell.angle_beta   90.00
_cell.angle_gamma   90.00
#
_symmetry.space_group_name_H-M   'P 1'
#
loop_
_entity.id
_entity.type
_entity.pdbx_description
1 polymer ?
#
loop_
_entity_poly.entity_id
_entity_poly.type
_entity_poly.pdbx_seq_one_letter_code
_entity_poly.pdbx_strand_id
1 'polypeptide(L)'
;MDSLVMVKNDDVFTNSLIIAEGTGYKHDTIQKKIRDFEEDFKIFGDVGYCNIDLKLSDNKCKELSSENNYFSDTTSVNKMETRGRKTKIYLLNEPQATYLITLLENNDVVREFKLNLVKQFYDMKNVLMETHTSYWQHMRAESKEVRKSFTDILKTFIDYARDHGSKHSNRYYTIFTKMINGKLNISDRNLLAPKTLDELQRIEQIIGNCILYKISQGIEYKNIYQDCKELIKQI
;
A
#
# COMPACT_ATOMS: atom_id res chain seq x y z
N MET A 1 -3.14 27.73 -4.15
CA MET A 1 -3.49 26.95 -5.35
C MET A 1 -4.17 25.70 -4.83
N ASP A 2 -5.42 25.46 -5.19
CA ASP A 2 -6.17 24.34 -4.65
C ASP A 2 -5.60 23.01 -5.18
N SER A 3 -5.55 21.99 -4.31
CA SER A 3 -5.05 20.66 -4.68
C SER A 3 -6.07 19.97 -5.59
N LEU A 4 -5.68 19.72 -6.83
CA LEU A 4 -6.50 19.04 -7.84
C LEU A 4 -6.33 17.53 -7.82
N VAL A 5 -5.28 17.05 -7.15
CA VAL A 5 -4.96 15.64 -7.00
C VAL A 5 -4.83 15.26 -5.52
N MET A 6 -4.97 13.97 -5.26
CA MET A 6 -4.87 13.35 -3.94
C MET A 6 -4.12 12.02 -4.06
N VAL A 7 -3.32 11.69 -3.06
CA VAL A 7 -2.64 10.40 -2.99
C VAL A 7 -3.56 9.39 -2.31
N LYS A 8 -3.67 8.20 -2.90
CA LYS A 8 -4.38 7.06 -2.33
C LYS A 8 -3.67 5.78 -2.72
N ASN A 9 -3.38 4.92 -1.74
CA ASN A 9 -2.73 3.62 -1.95
C ASN A 9 -1.45 3.72 -2.80
N ASP A 10 -0.58 4.68 -2.46
CA ASP A 10 0.68 4.96 -3.19
C ASP A 10 0.52 5.34 -4.67
N ASP A 11 -0.66 5.78 -5.09
CA ASP A 11 -0.90 6.30 -6.43
C ASP A 11 -1.70 7.62 -6.37
N VAL A 12 -1.64 8.38 -7.46
CA VAL A 12 -2.22 9.71 -7.55
C VAL A 12 -3.54 9.63 -8.27
N PHE A 13 -4.57 10.23 -7.67
CA PHE A 13 -5.91 10.30 -8.22
C PHE A 13 -6.44 11.72 -8.22
N THR A 14 -7.43 11.97 -9.05
CA THR A 14 -8.34 13.12 -8.95
C THR A 14 -9.77 12.60 -8.83
N ASN A 15 -10.74 13.49 -8.63
CA ASN A 15 -12.13 13.09 -8.55
C ASN A 15 -13.03 13.88 -9.52
N SER A 16 -14.15 13.26 -9.87
CA SER A 16 -15.12 13.84 -10.83
C SER A 16 -15.68 15.19 -10.41
N LEU A 17 -15.70 15.51 -9.11
CA LEU A 17 -16.19 16.80 -8.61
C LEU A 17 -15.16 17.91 -8.87
N ILE A 18 -13.89 17.67 -8.56
CA ILE A 18 -12.76 18.57 -8.86
C ILE A 18 -12.72 18.87 -10.37
N ILE A 19 -12.89 17.85 -11.21
CA ILE A 19 -12.92 18.04 -12.67
C ILE A 19 -14.13 18.90 -13.08
N ALA A 20 -15.31 18.63 -12.53
CA ALA A 20 -16.51 19.41 -12.84
C ALA A 20 -16.34 20.90 -12.46
N GLU A 21 -15.88 21.16 -11.24
CA GLU A 21 -15.62 22.52 -10.73
C GLU A 21 -14.54 23.23 -11.56
N GLY A 22 -13.42 22.57 -11.82
CA GLY A 22 -12.29 23.16 -12.54
C GLY A 22 -12.53 23.36 -14.04
N THR A 23 -13.46 22.62 -14.64
CA THR A 23 -13.81 22.76 -16.08
C THR A 23 -15.06 23.60 -16.32
N GLY A 24 -15.80 23.95 -15.27
CA GLY A 24 -17.10 24.63 -15.36
C GLY A 24 -18.25 23.74 -15.84
N TYR A 25 -18.03 22.43 -15.97
CA TYR A 25 -19.08 21.48 -16.33
C TYR A 25 -19.96 21.14 -15.12
N LYS A 26 -21.25 20.85 -15.38
CA LYS A 26 -22.10 20.24 -14.36
C LYS A 26 -21.57 18.85 -14.01
N HIS A 27 -21.55 18.51 -12.72
CA HIS A 27 -21.06 17.21 -12.26
C HIS A 27 -21.80 16.02 -12.91
N ASP A 28 -23.12 16.11 -13.11
CA ASP A 28 -23.90 15.06 -13.78
C ASP A 28 -23.46 14.85 -15.24
N THR A 29 -23.02 15.91 -15.93
CA THR A 29 -22.46 15.79 -17.29
C THR A 29 -21.15 15.00 -17.29
N ILE A 30 -20.28 15.25 -16.31
CA ILE A 30 -19.02 14.50 -16.15
C ILE A 30 -19.32 13.04 -15.82
N GLN A 31 -20.20 12.77 -14.86
CA GLN A 31 -20.62 11.41 -14.51
C GLN A 31 -21.23 10.68 -15.71
N LYS A 32 -22.03 11.37 -16.53
CA LYS A 32 -22.61 10.80 -17.74
C LYS A 32 -21.52 10.37 -18.71
N LYS A 33 -20.51 11.22 -18.99
CA LYS A 33 -19.37 10.85 -19.85
C LYS A 33 -18.64 9.62 -19.32
N ILE A 34 -18.39 9.53 -18.01
CA ILE A 34 -17.73 8.36 -17.41
C ILE A 34 -18.57 7.08 -17.61
N ARG A 35 -19.91 7.16 -17.51
CA ARG A 35 -20.81 6.02 -17.74
C ARG A 35 -20.90 5.65 -19.22
N ASP A 36 -21.03 6.63 -20.09
CA ASP A 36 -21.20 6.43 -21.54
C ASP A 36 -19.96 5.74 -22.14
N PHE A 37 -18.77 5.99 -21.59
CA PHE A 37 -17.49 5.43 -22.03
C PHE A 37 -16.86 4.48 -21.00
N GLU A 38 -17.65 3.87 -20.11
CA GLU A 38 -17.13 3.11 -18.95
C GLU A 38 -16.09 2.03 -19.32
N GLU A 39 -16.30 1.32 -20.44
CA GLU A 39 -15.39 0.28 -20.91
C GLU A 39 -14.02 0.84 -21.32
N ASP A 40 -13.96 2.04 -21.90
CA ASP A 40 -12.70 2.70 -22.24
C ASP A 40 -11.93 3.10 -20.97
N PHE A 41 -12.63 3.54 -19.93
CA PHE A 41 -12.01 3.86 -18.64
C PHE A 41 -11.43 2.60 -17.96
N LYS A 42 -12.10 1.46 -18.10
CA LYS A 42 -11.64 0.17 -17.56
C LYS A 42 -10.36 -0.34 -18.21
N ILE A 43 -10.03 0.09 -19.44
CA ILE A 43 -8.72 -0.19 -20.07
C ILE A 43 -7.58 0.32 -19.19
N PHE A 44 -7.80 1.44 -18.48
CA PHE A 44 -6.82 2.06 -17.59
C PHE A 44 -6.93 1.61 -16.13
N GLY A 45 -7.71 0.55 -15.85
CA GLY A 45 -7.95 0.01 -14.52
C GLY A 45 -9.38 0.26 -14.02
N ASP A 46 -9.72 -0.34 -12.88
CA ASP A 46 -11.07 -0.25 -12.31
C ASP A 46 -11.45 1.19 -11.94
N VAL A 47 -12.70 1.54 -12.25
CA VAL A 47 -13.22 2.89 -11.98
C VAL A 47 -13.85 2.93 -10.59
N GLY A 48 -13.09 3.43 -9.61
CA GLY A 48 -13.54 3.59 -8.23
C GLY A 48 -14.56 4.73 -8.04
N TYR A 49 -15.38 4.65 -7.00
CA TYR A 49 -16.31 5.73 -6.63
C TYR A 49 -16.69 5.73 -5.15
N CYS A 50 -17.13 6.90 -4.66
CA CYS A 50 -17.78 7.10 -3.36
C CYS A 50 -19.23 7.56 -3.55
N ASN A 51 -20.11 7.20 -2.62
CA ASN A 51 -21.46 7.79 -2.53
C ASN A 51 -21.46 8.85 -1.43
N ILE A 52 -21.89 10.07 -1.74
CA ILE A 52 -22.03 11.15 -0.75
C ILE A 52 -23.48 11.62 -0.68
N ASP A 53 -24.00 11.77 0.54
CA ASP A 53 -25.30 12.36 0.83
C ASP A 53 -25.22 13.89 0.88
N LEU A 54 -25.67 14.57 -0.18
CA LEU A 54 -25.61 16.03 -0.35
C LEU A 54 -26.45 16.85 0.66
N LYS A 55 -27.22 16.24 1.56
CA LYS A 55 -27.94 16.95 2.63
C LYS A 55 -27.10 17.18 3.90
N LEU A 56 -25.88 16.63 3.95
CA LEU A 56 -24.92 16.80 5.05
C LEU A 56 -23.84 17.86 4.73
N SER A 57 -23.96 18.57 3.60
CA SER A 57 -22.87 19.37 3.01
C SER A 57 -22.65 20.75 3.62
N ASP A 58 -23.54 21.26 4.47
CA ASP A 58 -23.40 22.67 4.89
C ASP A 58 -22.26 22.93 5.87
N ASN A 59 -21.56 21.91 6.41
CA ASN A 59 -20.42 22.14 7.31
C ASN A 59 -19.31 21.07 7.36
N LYS A 60 -19.12 20.18 6.37
CA LYS A 60 -18.08 19.11 6.47
C LYS A 60 -17.15 18.90 5.27
N CYS A 61 -17.34 19.57 4.13
CA CYS A 61 -16.47 19.39 2.97
C CYS A 61 -15.08 20.05 3.08
N LYS A 62 -14.78 20.76 4.18
CA LYS A 62 -13.44 21.31 4.47
C LYS A 62 -12.53 20.38 5.28
N GLU A 63 -13.03 19.24 5.76
CA GLU A 63 -12.28 18.28 6.58
C GLU A 63 -12.19 16.90 5.90
N LEU A 64 -11.70 16.85 4.66
CA LEU A 64 -11.32 15.59 4.00
C LEU A 64 -9.80 15.46 3.77
N SER A 65 -9.00 16.38 4.32
CA SER A 65 -7.54 16.43 4.15
C SER A 65 -6.74 15.71 5.22
N SER A 66 -7.37 15.07 6.21
CA SER A 66 -6.64 14.44 7.31
C SER A 66 -7.53 13.47 8.05
N GLU A 67 -7.50 12.20 7.66
CA GLU A 67 -7.44 11.02 8.55
C GLU A 67 -7.79 9.76 7.76
N ASN A 68 -6.94 8.76 7.91
CA ASN A 68 -7.14 7.39 7.47
C ASN A 68 -8.56 6.91 7.75
N ASN A 69 -9.35 6.65 6.71
CA ASN A 69 -10.45 5.69 6.79
C ASN A 69 -10.79 5.10 5.42
N TYR A 70 -10.40 3.82 5.29
CA TYR A 70 -11.18 2.74 4.68
C TYR A 70 -12.04 3.14 3.46
N PHE A 71 -11.43 3.08 2.28
CA PHE A 71 -12.15 2.61 1.11
C PHE A 71 -12.24 1.09 1.23
N SER A 72 -13.29 0.59 1.87
CA SER A 72 -13.61 -0.82 1.78
C SER A 72 -14.00 -1.14 0.34
N ASP A 73 -13.33 -2.12 -0.25
CA ASP A 73 -13.94 -2.97 -1.27
C ASP A 73 -15.27 -3.48 -0.71
N THR A 74 -16.38 -2.86 -1.11
CA THR A 74 -17.70 -3.45 -0.86
C THR A 74 -18.58 -3.28 -2.07
N THR A 75 -18.52 -4.30 -2.91
CA THR A 75 -19.74 -4.93 -3.38
C THR A 75 -20.64 -5.16 -2.14
N SER A 76 -21.77 -4.46 -2.09
CA SER A 76 -22.97 -4.75 -1.27
C SER A 76 -22.86 -4.62 0.27
N VAL A 77 -23.33 -3.52 0.88
CA VAL A 77 -24.00 -3.56 2.21
C VAL A 77 -25.03 -2.43 2.42
N ASN A 78 -26.27 -2.88 2.63
CA ASN A 78 -27.42 -2.37 3.41
C ASN A 78 -28.11 -1.00 3.18
N LYS A 79 -29.43 -1.18 3.08
CA LYS A 79 -30.56 -0.29 2.88
C LYS A 79 -30.83 0.51 4.18
N MET A 80 -30.66 1.82 4.13
CA MET A 80 -31.36 2.76 5.00
C MET A 80 -32.01 3.82 4.11
N GLU A 81 -33.34 3.87 4.18
CA GLU A 81 -34.19 4.77 3.40
C GLU A 81 -34.13 6.18 3.97
N THR A 82 -33.33 7.04 3.35
CA THR A 82 -33.44 8.50 3.50
C THR A 82 -33.58 9.12 2.11
N ARG A 83 -34.69 9.86 1.92
CA ARG A 83 -35.07 10.56 0.67
C ARG A 83 -34.13 11.75 0.38
N GLY A 84 -32.91 11.44 -0.05
CA GLY A 84 -31.92 12.34 -0.64
C GLY A 84 -31.19 11.63 -1.78
N ARG A 85 -30.92 12.30 -2.89
CA ARG A 85 -30.19 11.69 -4.02
C ARG A 85 -28.72 11.59 -3.64
N LYS A 86 -28.26 10.39 -3.30
CA LYS A 86 -26.83 10.06 -3.16
C LYS A 86 -26.14 10.35 -4.49
N THR A 87 -25.10 11.17 -4.47
CA THR A 87 -24.34 11.50 -5.68
C THR A 87 -23.03 10.72 -5.69
N LYS A 88 -22.77 10.04 -6.80
CA LYS A 88 -21.61 9.16 -7.02
C LYS A 88 -20.38 9.99 -7.42
N ILE A 89 -19.39 10.14 -6.56
CA ILE A 89 -18.13 10.80 -6.91
C ILE A 89 -17.15 9.73 -7.39
N TYR A 90 -16.82 9.77 -8.67
CA TYR A 90 -15.81 8.90 -9.26
C TYR A 90 -14.40 9.35 -8.89
N LEU A 91 -13.54 8.38 -8.62
CA LEU A 91 -12.11 8.56 -8.41
C LEU A 91 -11.38 8.07 -9.66
N LEU A 92 -10.53 8.92 -10.23
CA LEU A 92 -9.89 8.70 -11.53
C LEU A 92 -8.38 8.76 -11.37
N ASN A 93 -7.67 7.73 -11.85
CA ASN A 93 -6.21 7.79 -11.98
C ASN A 93 -5.81 8.75 -13.11
N GLU A 94 -4.51 9.01 -13.26
CA GLU A 94 -4.02 9.97 -14.28
C GLU A 94 -4.50 9.64 -15.70
N PRO A 95 -4.35 8.40 -16.23
CA PRO A 95 -4.85 8.08 -17.57
C PRO A 95 -6.35 8.26 -17.74
N GLN A 96 -7.15 7.84 -16.76
CA GLN A 96 -8.61 8.01 -16.77
C GLN A 96 -9.01 9.49 -16.77
N ALA A 97 -8.38 10.32 -15.92
CA ALA A 97 -8.64 11.75 -15.87
C ALA A 97 -8.24 12.43 -17.19
N THR A 98 -7.09 12.05 -17.75
CA THR A 98 -6.62 12.55 -19.04
C THR A 98 -7.59 12.21 -20.16
N TYR A 99 -8.05 10.95 -20.22
CA TYR A 99 -9.04 10.51 -21.19
C TYR A 99 -10.37 11.26 -21.04
N LEU A 100 -10.89 11.39 -19.82
CA LEU A 100 -12.10 12.17 -19.58
C LEU A 100 -12.00 13.59 -20.15
N ILE A 101 -10.84 14.21 -20.02
CA ILE A 101 -10.62 15.58 -20.48
C ILE A 101 -10.50 15.68 -22.01
N THR A 102 -10.10 14.62 -22.71
CA THR A 102 -10.17 14.61 -24.20
C THR A 102 -11.61 14.61 -24.70
N LEU A 103 -12.55 14.11 -23.89
CA LEU A 103 -13.98 14.10 -24.19
C LEU A 103 -14.70 15.43 -23.89
N LEU A 104 -14.00 16.44 -23.35
CA LEU A 104 -14.55 17.76 -23.03
C LEU A 104 -14.28 18.77 -24.15
N GLU A 105 -15.19 19.74 -24.30
CA GLU A 105 -15.00 20.84 -25.26
C GLU A 105 -13.78 21.69 -24.90
N ASN A 106 -13.04 22.10 -25.92
CA ASN A 106 -11.87 22.95 -25.75
C ASN A 106 -12.29 24.40 -25.61
N ASN A 107 -12.15 24.94 -24.40
CA ASN A 107 -12.22 26.36 -24.10
C ASN A 107 -11.02 26.75 -23.21
N ASP A 108 -10.78 28.05 -23.03
CA ASP A 108 -9.62 28.54 -22.29
C ASP A 108 -9.59 28.06 -20.83
N VAL A 109 -10.75 27.96 -20.18
CA VAL A 109 -10.90 27.44 -18.81
C VAL A 109 -10.45 25.97 -18.75
N VAL A 110 -10.95 25.14 -19.66
CA VAL A 110 -10.62 23.72 -19.76
C VAL A 110 -9.14 23.53 -20.13
N ARG A 111 -8.57 24.41 -20.95
CA ARG A 111 -7.12 24.41 -21.28
C ARG A 111 -6.26 24.72 -20.06
N GLU A 112 -6.62 25.73 -19.28
CA GLU A 112 -5.90 26.09 -18.06
C GLU A 112 -6.00 24.98 -17.00
N PHE A 113 -7.19 24.42 -16.80
CA PHE A 113 -7.40 23.28 -15.92
C PHE A 113 -6.55 22.07 -16.33
N LYS A 114 -6.51 21.73 -17.63
CA LYS A 114 -5.64 20.67 -18.18
C LYS A 114 -4.19 20.86 -17.76
N LEU A 115 -3.65 22.06 -17.97
CA LEU A 115 -2.26 22.37 -17.67
C LEU A 115 -1.97 22.17 -16.17
N ASN A 116 -2.84 22.68 -15.31
CA ASN A 116 -2.68 22.58 -13.86
C ASN A 116 -2.85 21.15 -13.36
N LEU A 117 -3.81 20.40 -13.89
CA LEU A 117 -4.05 19.01 -13.49
C LEU A 117 -2.86 18.11 -13.87
N VAL A 118 -2.37 18.22 -15.11
CA VAL A 118 -1.19 17.46 -15.57
C VAL A 118 0.03 17.79 -14.73
N LYS A 119 0.26 19.09 -14.45
CA LYS A 119 1.36 19.52 -13.59
C LYS A 119 1.27 18.89 -12.20
N GLN A 120 0.09 18.92 -11.56
CA GLN A 120 -0.08 18.36 -10.22
C GLN A 120 0.04 16.83 -10.19
N PHE A 121 -0.44 16.11 -11.21
CA PHE A 121 -0.18 14.67 -11.34
C PHE A 121 1.32 14.38 -11.42
N TYR A 122 2.06 15.14 -12.24
CA TYR A 122 3.50 14.96 -12.39
C TYR A 122 4.27 15.31 -11.11
N ASP A 123 3.97 16.44 -10.49
CA ASP A 123 4.60 16.88 -9.23
C ASP A 123 4.38 15.84 -8.14
N MET A 124 3.14 15.33 -7.99
CA MET A 124 2.83 14.33 -6.98
C MET A 124 3.44 12.96 -7.30
N LYS A 125 3.48 12.55 -8.57
CA LYS A 125 4.17 11.32 -8.98
C LYS A 125 5.67 11.39 -8.75
N ASN A 126 6.32 12.53 -8.96
CA ASN A 126 7.73 12.70 -8.64
C ASN A 126 7.96 12.58 -7.13
N VAL A 127 7.10 13.21 -6.32
CA VAL A 127 7.17 13.05 -4.86
C VAL A 127 6.98 11.59 -4.48
N LEU A 128 6.01 10.88 -5.05
CA LEU A 128 5.84 9.44 -4.81
C LEU A 128 7.03 8.61 -5.28
N MET A 129 7.63 8.94 -6.43
CA MET A 129 8.79 8.24 -6.96
C MET A 129 10.05 8.49 -6.13
N GLU A 130 10.26 9.72 -5.67
CA GLU A 130 11.35 10.11 -4.78
C GLU A 130 11.17 9.49 -3.40
N THR A 131 9.96 9.56 -2.84
CA THR A 131 9.63 8.90 -1.57
C THR A 131 9.79 7.41 -1.71
N HIS A 132 9.32 6.76 -2.77
CA HIS A 132 9.62 5.35 -3.01
C HIS A 132 11.12 5.11 -3.10
N THR A 133 11.89 5.90 -3.84
CA THR A 133 13.35 5.69 -3.95
C THR A 133 14.05 5.83 -2.59
N SER A 134 13.73 6.87 -1.83
CA SER A 134 14.25 7.13 -0.48
C SER A 134 13.78 6.07 0.51
N TYR A 135 12.48 5.80 0.57
CA TYR A 135 11.86 4.74 1.35
C TYR A 135 12.46 3.37 1.01
N TRP A 136 12.68 3.07 -0.27
CA TRP A 136 13.32 1.85 -0.72
C TRP A 136 14.76 1.76 -0.22
N GLN A 137 15.53 2.85 -0.29
CA GLN A 137 16.88 2.90 0.26
C GLN A 137 16.87 2.69 1.78
N HIS A 138 15.96 3.34 2.50
CA HIS A 138 15.78 3.19 3.93
C HIS A 138 15.35 1.78 4.31
N MET A 139 14.30 1.23 3.69
CA MET A 139 13.84 -0.15 3.87
C MET A 139 14.94 -1.17 3.59
N ARG A 140 15.78 -0.91 2.58
CA ARG A 140 16.92 -1.79 2.26
C ARG A 140 18.03 -1.68 3.29
N ALA A 141 18.33 -0.48 3.78
CA ALA A 141 19.29 -0.28 4.85
C ALA A 141 18.82 -0.97 6.13
N GLU A 142 17.54 -0.78 6.49
CA GLU A 142 16.89 -1.42 7.62
C GLU A 142 16.90 -2.94 7.49
N SER A 143 16.54 -3.49 6.32
CA SER A 143 16.57 -4.93 6.07
C SER A 143 17.96 -5.54 6.27
N LYS A 144 19.03 -4.82 5.88
CA LYS A 144 20.40 -5.26 6.12
C LYS A 144 20.75 -5.27 7.62
N GLU A 145 20.32 -4.26 8.36
CA GLU A 145 20.51 -4.20 9.82
C GLU A 145 19.71 -5.30 10.54
N VAL A 146 18.45 -5.52 10.17
CA VAL A 146 17.65 -6.65 10.66
C VAL A 146 18.34 -7.98 10.37
N ARG A 147 18.85 -8.17 9.15
CA ARG A 147 19.56 -9.39 8.78
C ARG A 147 20.84 -9.60 9.58
N LYS A 148 21.59 -8.52 9.84
CA LYS A 148 22.80 -8.55 10.66
C LYS A 148 22.46 -8.94 12.10
N SER A 149 21.48 -8.27 12.70
CA SER A 149 20.96 -8.58 14.03
C SER A 149 20.49 -10.03 14.15
N PHE A 150 19.68 -10.50 13.18
CA PHE A 150 19.22 -11.88 13.14
C PHE A 150 20.37 -12.89 13.01
N THR A 151 21.39 -12.57 12.21
CA THR A 151 22.59 -13.40 12.08
C THR A 151 23.36 -13.49 13.40
N ASP A 152 23.44 -12.41 14.16
CA ASP A 152 24.09 -12.40 15.47
C ASP A 152 23.28 -13.21 16.50
N ILE A 153 21.95 -13.10 16.50
CA ILE A 153 21.06 -13.95 17.31
C ILE A 153 21.24 -15.43 16.97
N LEU A 154 21.33 -15.77 15.68
CA LEU A 154 21.58 -17.15 15.25
C LEU A 154 22.95 -17.66 15.72
N LYS A 155 23.99 -16.82 15.79
CA LYS A 155 25.27 -17.22 16.38
C LYS A 155 25.09 -17.57 17.86
N THR A 156 24.42 -16.71 18.63
CA THR A 156 24.10 -17.00 20.05
C THR A 156 23.35 -18.31 20.21
N PHE A 157 22.37 -18.60 19.34
CA PHE A 157 21.65 -19.87 19.36
C PHE A 157 22.53 -21.07 18.98
N ILE A 158 23.43 -20.92 18.02
CA ILE A 158 24.36 -21.97 17.60
C ILE A 158 25.32 -22.33 18.73
N ASP A 159 25.83 -21.33 19.44
CA ASP A 159 26.71 -21.52 20.60
C ASP A 159 25.94 -22.18 21.74
N TYR A 160 24.74 -21.68 22.07
CA TYR A 160 23.84 -22.31 23.03
C TYR A 160 23.57 -23.78 22.71
N ALA A 161 23.26 -24.10 21.44
CA ALA A 161 23.03 -25.48 21.01
C ALA A 161 24.29 -26.35 21.11
N ARG A 162 25.49 -25.78 20.86
CA ARG A 162 26.77 -26.50 20.98
C ARG A 162 27.03 -26.88 22.43
N ASP A 163 26.82 -25.95 23.36
CA ASP A 163 27.02 -26.16 24.80
C ASP A 163 26.04 -27.20 25.37
N HIS A 164 24.85 -27.31 24.76
CA HIS A 164 23.84 -28.31 25.10
C HIS A 164 23.99 -29.62 24.28
N GLY A 165 25.18 -29.87 23.70
CA GLY A 165 25.55 -31.16 23.11
C GLY A 165 25.19 -31.35 21.63
N SER A 166 24.84 -30.30 20.89
CA SER A 166 24.57 -30.41 19.44
C SER A 166 25.85 -30.61 18.63
N LYS A 167 25.92 -31.72 17.89
CA LYS A 167 27.05 -32.06 17.01
C LYS A 167 27.10 -31.26 15.70
N HIS A 168 25.97 -30.67 15.29
CA HIS A 168 25.82 -29.98 13.99
C HIS A 168 25.14 -28.62 14.13
N SER A 169 25.40 -27.90 15.24
CA SER A 169 24.76 -26.61 15.52
C SER A 169 24.95 -25.59 14.38
N ASN A 170 26.11 -25.57 13.71
CA ASN A 170 26.38 -24.68 12.58
C ASN A 170 25.37 -24.79 11.42
N ARG A 171 24.64 -25.91 11.28
CA ARG A 171 23.62 -26.06 10.23
C ARG A 171 22.40 -25.17 10.46
N TYR A 172 22.11 -24.76 11.70
CA TYR A 172 20.92 -23.97 12.01
C TYR A 172 20.84 -22.65 11.25
N TYR A 173 21.98 -22.01 10.96
CA TYR A 173 22.01 -20.82 10.12
C TYR A 173 21.35 -21.05 8.75
N THR A 174 21.78 -22.11 8.06
CA THR A 174 21.25 -22.48 6.74
C THR A 174 19.81 -22.97 6.80
N ILE A 175 19.44 -23.67 7.88
CA ILE A 175 18.08 -24.20 8.06
C ILE A 175 17.07 -23.07 8.22
N PHE A 176 17.32 -22.13 9.14
CA PHE A 176 16.43 -20.96 9.33
C PHE A 176 16.34 -20.10 8.08
N THR A 177 17.48 -19.82 7.44
CA THR A 177 17.50 -19.01 6.21
C THR A 177 16.69 -19.65 5.09
N LYS A 178 16.80 -20.98 4.88
CA LYS A 178 16.01 -21.71 3.89
C LYS A 178 14.52 -21.76 4.24
N MET A 179 14.18 -21.92 5.51
CA MET A 179 12.78 -21.95 5.96
C MET A 179 12.09 -20.62 5.71
N ILE A 180 12.74 -19.50 6.07
CA ILE A 180 12.19 -18.16 5.87
C ILE A 180 12.09 -17.82 4.37
N ASN A 181 13.14 -18.10 3.59
CA ASN A 181 13.09 -17.88 2.13
C ASN A 181 12.03 -18.74 1.45
N GLY A 182 11.88 -20.00 1.87
CA GLY A 182 10.88 -20.91 1.33
C GLY A 182 9.45 -20.47 1.66
N LYS A 183 9.21 -19.92 2.85
CA LYS A 183 7.88 -19.38 3.22
C LYS A 183 7.45 -18.22 2.33
N LEU A 184 8.39 -17.37 1.92
CA LEU A 184 8.14 -16.18 1.11
C LEU A 184 8.40 -16.41 -0.40
N ASN A 185 8.71 -17.64 -0.82
CA ASN A 185 9.09 -17.98 -2.20
C ASN A 185 10.22 -17.08 -2.78
N ILE A 186 11.22 -16.75 -1.95
CA ILE A 186 12.31 -15.85 -2.32
C ILE A 186 13.42 -16.60 -3.06
N SER A 187 13.68 -16.21 -4.30
CA SER A 187 14.84 -16.67 -5.07
C SER A 187 16.05 -15.75 -4.93
N ASP A 188 15.85 -14.43 -5.06
CA ASP A 188 16.90 -13.43 -4.88
C ASP A 188 16.44 -12.34 -3.90
N ARG A 189 17.20 -12.18 -2.81
CA ARG A 189 16.94 -11.14 -1.80
C ARG A 189 17.23 -9.72 -2.31
N ASN A 190 18.02 -9.57 -3.39
CA ASN A 190 18.36 -8.26 -3.95
C ASN A 190 17.25 -7.68 -4.83
N LEU A 191 16.30 -8.49 -5.30
CA LEU A 191 15.24 -8.09 -6.22
C LEU A 191 13.83 -8.20 -5.62
N LEU A 192 13.72 -8.09 -4.29
CA LEU A 192 12.43 -8.18 -3.59
C LEU A 192 11.58 -6.94 -3.78
N ALA A 193 10.28 -7.14 -4.01
CA ALA A 193 9.21 -6.14 -3.89
C ALA A 193 9.11 -5.61 -2.44
N PRO A 194 8.62 -4.38 -2.19
CA PRO A 194 8.78 -3.73 -0.89
C PRO A 194 7.95 -4.43 0.17
N LYS A 195 6.74 -4.88 -0.20
CA LYS A 195 5.88 -5.70 0.65
C LYS A 195 6.55 -7.01 1.08
N THR A 196 7.18 -7.72 0.15
CA THR A 196 7.89 -8.98 0.45
C THR A 196 9.15 -8.74 1.30
N LEU A 197 9.82 -7.60 1.10
CA LEU A 197 10.97 -7.19 1.91
C LEU A 197 10.55 -6.86 3.36
N ASP A 198 9.42 -6.19 3.54
CA ASP A 198 8.82 -5.88 4.84
C ASP A 198 8.40 -7.17 5.58
N GLU A 199 7.71 -8.09 4.89
CA GLU A 199 7.36 -9.41 5.43
C GLU A 199 8.60 -10.23 5.84
N LEU A 200 9.67 -10.21 5.02
CA LEU A 200 10.93 -10.87 5.33
C LEU A 200 11.54 -10.33 6.62
N GLN A 201 11.59 -9.00 6.77
CA GLN A 201 12.13 -8.36 7.97
C GLN A 201 11.32 -8.72 9.21
N ARG A 202 9.99 -8.64 9.13
CA ARG A 202 9.09 -9.03 10.23
C ARG A 202 9.33 -10.46 10.68
N ILE A 203 9.42 -11.42 9.75
CA ILE A 203 9.67 -12.82 10.09
C ILE A 203 11.03 -12.98 10.76
N GLU A 204 12.11 -12.40 10.22
CA GLU A 204 13.44 -12.50 10.84
C GLU A 204 13.45 -11.92 12.27
N GLN A 205 12.75 -10.82 12.51
CA GLN A 205 12.67 -10.18 13.83
C GLN A 205 11.83 -10.97 14.84
N ILE A 206 10.66 -11.47 14.43
CA ILE A 206 9.80 -12.32 15.27
C ILE A 206 10.54 -13.59 15.68
N ILE A 207 11.21 -14.24 14.73
CA ILE A 207 11.96 -15.47 15.00
C ILE A 207 13.19 -15.20 15.86
N GLY A 208 13.92 -14.11 15.60
CA GLY A 208 15.04 -13.68 16.44
C GLY A 208 14.62 -13.47 17.89
N ASN A 209 13.52 -12.75 18.13
CA ASN A 209 12.99 -12.51 19.47
C ASN A 209 12.52 -13.80 20.15
N CYS A 210 11.86 -14.70 19.40
CA CYS A 210 11.46 -16.02 19.90
C CYS A 210 12.67 -16.82 20.39
N ILE A 211 13.74 -16.87 19.59
CA ILE A 211 14.99 -17.56 19.94
C ILE A 211 15.58 -17.00 21.23
N LEU A 212 15.77 -15.68 21.32
CA LEU A 212 16.36 -15.03 22.51
C LEU A 212 15.51 -15.27 23.76
N TYR A 213 14.19 -15.09 23.65
CA TYR A 213 13.27 -15.34 24.76
C TYR A 213 13.38 -16.78 25.25
N LYS A 214 13.37 -17.77 24.34
CA LYS A 214 13.41 -19.19 24.72
C LYS A 214 14.77 -19.60 25.29
N ILE A 215 15.88 -19.02 24.81
CA ILE A 215 17.21 -19.18 25.42
C ILE A 215 17.21 -18.64 26.86
N SER A 216 16.59 -17.48 27.11
CA SER A 216 16.51 -16.90 28.47
C SER A 216 15.76 -17.80 29.46
N GLN A 217 14.84 -18.63 28.97
CA GLN A 217 14.08 -19.61 29.77
C GLN A 217 14.84 -20.93 29.96
N GLY A 218 16.04 -21.08 29.38
CA GLY A 218 16.82 -22.32 29.45
C GLY A 218 16.20 -23.50 28.70
N ILE A 219 15.38 -23.24 27.68
CA ILE A 219 14.69 -24.28 26.92
C ILE A 219 15.67 -25.01 25.99
N GLU A 220 15.59 -26.35 25.92
CA GLU A 220 16.44 -27.15 25.04
C GLU A 220 16.36 -26.66 23.58
N TYR A 221 17.53 -26.50 22.95
CA TYR A 221 17.67 -25.96 21.58
C TYR A 221 16.78 -26.67 20.53
N LYS A 222 16.48 -27.96 20.70
CA LYS A 222 15.59 -28.71 19.80
C LYS A 222 14.15 -28.18 19.86
N ASN A 223 13.67 -27.87 21.05
CA ASN A 223 12.32 -27.33 21.25
C ASN A 223 12.23 -25.91 20.72
N ILE A 224 13.26 -25.07 20.93
CA ILE A 224 13.35 -23.73 20.34
C ILE A 224 13.22 -23.81 18.80
N TYR A 225 13.90 -24.77 18.18
CA TYR A 225 13.81 -24.97 16.73
C TYR A 225 12.39 -25.36 16.28
N GLN A 226 11.72 -26.28 16.99
CA GLN A 226 10.35 -26.69 16.63
C GLN A 226 9.36 -25.54 16.82
N ASP A 227 9.45 -24.81 17.93
CA ASP A 227 8.61 -23.63 18.20
C ASP A 227 8.75 -22.59 17.08
N CYS A 228 9.98 -22.27 16.69
CA CYS A 228 10.22 -21.32 15.60
C CYS A 228 9.70 -21.85 14.25
N LYS A 229 9.81 -23.16 14.00
CA LYS A 229 9.30 -23.79 12.79
C LYS A 229 7.78 -23.75 12.70
N GLU A 230 7.08 -23.95 13.82
CA GLU A 230 5.64 -23.81 13.90
C GLU A 230 5.20 -22.36 13.74
N LEU A 231 5.92 -21.42 14.37
CA LEU A 231 5.65 -19.99 14.25
C LEU A 231 5.74 -19.49 12.80
N ILE A 232 6.76 -19.93 12.04
CA ILE A 232 6.89 -19.59 10.60
C ILE A 232 5.72 -20.12 9.76
N LYS A 233 5.10 -21.24 10.17
CA LYS A 233 3.93 -21.78 9.45
C LYS A 233 2.65 -20.99 9.73
N GLN A 234 2.54 -20.42 10.94
CA GLN A 234 1.36 -19.70 11.41
C GLN A 234 1.30 -18.25 10.91
N ILE A 235 2.47 -17.62 10.72
CA ILE A 235 2.63 -16.36 9.99
C ILE A 235 2.32 -16.62 8.51
#